data_AF-A0A955PL44-F1
#
_entry.id   AF-A0A955PL44-F1
#
_cell.length_a   1.000
_cell.length_b   1.000
_cell.length_c   1.000
_cell.angle_alpha   90.00
_cell.angle_beta   90.00
_cell.angle_gamma   90.00
#
_symmetry.space_group_name_H-M   'P 1'
#
loop_
_entity.id
_entity.type
_entity.pdbx_description
1 polymer ?
#
loop_
_entity_poly.entity_id
_entity_poly.type
_entity_poly.pdbx_seq_one_letter_code
_entity_poly.pdbx_strand_id
1 'polypeptide(L)'
;MQDTLYTTQLQAGLGMIPESITLLRTWQPGMTPSQLADQVIREGTFSRTTARRARNLAAEMFAPRFLIDGGRPAENLRFLIDHRFPHEALVQLFFLQTARAQRILADFVVDVYWPKYSAGASSLSREDAERFIYRGLDTGKMAKRWTDSTIRRVSAYLIGC
;
A
#
# COMPACT_ATOMS: atom_id res chain seq x y z
N MET A 1 17.92 2.23 10.92
CA MET A 1 17.86 1.05 10.03
C MET A 1 16.85 0.10 10.63
N GLN A 2 15.56 0.21 10.26
CA GLN A 2 14.54 -0.72 10.76
C GLN A 2 14.53 -1.93 9.83
N ASP A 3 15.12 -3.00 10.35
CA ASP A 3 15.15 -4.32 9.74
C ASP A 3 13.71 -4.84 9.74
N THR A 4 13.00 -4.66 8.63
CA THR A 4 11.56 -4.92 8.56
C THR A 4 11.33 -6.04 7.57
N LEU A 5 11.23 -7.23 8.13
CA LEU A 5 10.85 -8.46 7.44
C LEU A 5 9.58 -8.23 6.59
N TYR A 6 9.45 -8.98 5.50
CA TYR A 6 8.24 -9.01 4.70
C TYR A 6 7.05 -9.40 5.56
N THR A 7 5.97 -8.65 5.40
CA THR A 7 4.69 -8.88 6.05
C THR A 7 3.62 -9.14 5.00
N THR A 8 2.51 -9.72 5.44
CA THR A 8 1.34 -9.91 4.57
C THR A 8 0.47 -8.66 4.48
N GLN A 9 0.88 -7.52 5.06
CA GLN A 9 0.06 -6.31 5.18
C GLN A 9 -0.36 -5.75 3.82
N LEU A 10 0.44 -5.93 2.77
CA LEU A 10 0.10 -5.49 1.40
C LEU A 10 -1.28 -5.98 0.94
N GLN A 11 -1.74 -7.14 1.43
CA GLN A 11 -3.05 -7.72 1.09
C GLN A 11 -4.26 -6.86 1.45
N ALA A 12 -4.13 -5.99 2.47
CA ALA A 12 -5.29 -5.28 3.01
C ALA A 12 -5.69 -4.04 2.19
N GLY A 13 -4.93 -3.70 1.14
CA GLY A 13 -5.08 -2.40 0.49
C GLY A 13 -4.69 -2.29 -0.97
N LEU A 14 -4.92 -3.34 -1.74
CA LEU A 14 -4.96 -3.24 -3.19
C LEU A 14 -6.19 -2.42 -3.62
N GLY A 15 -6.01 -1.52 -4.59
CA GLY A 15 -7.13 -0.80 -5.23
C GLY A 15 -7.77 0.32 -4.40
N MET A 16 -7.13 0.82 -3.33
CA MET A 16 -7.72 1.82 -2.42
C MET A 16 -7.56 3.28 -2.90
N ILE A 17 -7.45 3.53 -4.20
CA ILE A 17 -7.19 4.89 -4.69
C ILE A 17 -8.33 5.84 -4.29
N PRO A 18 -9.61 5.52 -4.53
CA PRO A 18 -10.72 6.38 -4.12
C PRO A 18 -10.78 6.56 -2.60
N GLU A 19 -10.56 5.49 -1.82
CA GLU A 19 -10.60 5.56 -0.37
C GLU A 19 -9.45 6.39 0.21
N SER A 20 -8.27 6.29 -0.39
CA SER A 20 -7.12 7.11 0.01
C SER A 20 -7.39 8.59 -0.24
N ILE A 21 -8.01 8.94 -1.37
CA ILE A 21 -8.41 10.34 -1.66
C ILE A 21 -9.45 10.82 -0.64
N THR A 22 -10.46 10.02 -0.33
CA THR A 22 -11.47 10.35 0.69
C THR A 22 -10.80 10.59 2.05
N LEU A 23 -9.94 9.68 2.49
CA LEU A 23 -9.23 9.79 3.76
C LEU A 23 -8.29 11.00 3.80
N LEU A 24 -7.58 11.32 2.71
CA LEU A 24 -6.73 12.52 2.60
C LEU A 24 -7.55 13.81 2.74
N ARG A 25 -8.74 13.87 2.16
CA ARG A 25 -9.62 15.04 2.26
C ARG A 25 -10.20 15.23 3.65
N THR A 26 -10.52 14.13 4.34
CA THR A 26 -11.08 14.17 5.70
C THR A 26 -10.01 14.39 6.77
N TRP A 27 -8.80 13.86 6.59
CA TRP A 27 -7.74 13.93 7.60
C TRP A 27 -7.27 15.37 7.86
N GLN A 28 -7.03 15.67 9.14
CA GLN A 28 -6.44 16.93 9.59
C GLN A 28 -5.21 16.63 10.46
N PRO A 29 -4.23 17.56 10.53
CA PRO A 29 -3.06 17.41 11.38
C PRO A 29 -3.44 17.05 12.82
N GLY A 30 -2.76 16.05 13.38
CA GLY A 30 -3.00 15.54 14.73
C GLY A 30 -4.11 14.49 14.86
N MET A 31 -4.90 14.23 13.82
CA MET A 31 -5.90 13.14 13.87
C MET A 31 -5.22 11.77 13.93
N THR A 32 -5.66 10.95 14.89
CA THR A 32 -5.30 9.53 14.94
C THR A 32 -6.05 8.73 13.86
N PRO A 33 -5.58 7.53 13.50
CA PRO A 33 -6.30 6.68 12.54
C PRO A 33 -7.73 6.32 12.99
N SER A 34 -7.97 6.18 14.29
CA SER A 34 -9.31 5.92 14.83
C SER A 34 -10.21 7.15 14.70
N GLN A 35 -9.70 8.34 15.02
CA GLN A 35 -10.45 9.60 14.87
C GLN A 35 -10.82 9.85 13.40
N LEU A 36 -9.88 9.61 12.48
CA LEU A 36 -10.12 9.70 11.04
C LEU A 36 -11.21 8.72 10.59
N ALA A 37 -11.11 7.46 11.01
CA ALA A 37 -12.12 6.45 10.67
C ALA A 37 -13.51 6.83 11.18
N ASP A 38 -13.59 7.26 12.45
CA ASP A 38 -14.87 7.64 13.05
C ASP A 38 -15.45 8.90 12.36
N GLN A 39 -14.61 9.84 11.91
CA GLN A 39 -15.05 10.98 11.11
C GLN A 39 -15.66 10.54 9.77
N VAL A 40 -14.97 9.69 9.00
CA VAL A 40 -15.50 9.21 7.71
C VAL A 40 -16.77 8.37 7.88
N ILE A 41 -16.87 7.59 8.96
CA ILE A 41 -18.09 6.83 9.30
C ILE A 41 -19.25 7.78 9.59
N ARG A 42 -19.02 8.86 10.37
CA ARG A 42 -20.04 9.86 10.67
C ARG A 42 -20.51 10.62 9.44
N GLU A 43 -19.59 10.95 8.54
CA GLU A 43 -19.89 11.68 7.30
C GLU A 43 -20.57 10.80 6.23
N GLY A 44 -20.54 9.47 6.39
CA GLY A 44 -21.10 8.54 5.41
C GLY A 44 -20.36 8.52 4.08
N THR A 45 -19.11 8.98 4.05
CA THR A 45 -18.33 9.22 2.81
C THR A 45 -17.92 7.95 2.09
N PHE A 46 -17.93 6.80 2.76
CA PHE A 46 -17.78 5.50 2.11
C PHE A 46 -19.13 4.89 1.73
N SER A 47 -19.48 4.96 0.45
CA SER A 47 -20.77 4.52 -0.09
C SER A 47 -21.08 3.02 0.09
N ARG A 48 -20.08 2.17 0.38
CA ARG A 48 -20.23 0.70 0.42
C ARG A 48 -19.44 0.01 1.53
N THR A 49 -18.85 0.75 2.46
CA THR A 49 -17.88 0.21 3.41
C THR A 49 -18.45 0.15 4.81
N THR A 50 -18.41 -1.03 5.44
CA THR A 50 -18.79 -1.18 6.86
C THR A 50 -17.87 -0.36 7.78
N ALA A 51 -18.36 0.08 8.94
CA ALA A 51 -17.54 0.77 9.95
C ALA A 51 -16.25 0.00 10.30
N ARG A 52 -16.33 -1.34 10.38
CA ARG A 52 -15.17 -2.21 10.59
C ARG A 52 -14.14 -2.07 9.48
N ARG A 53 -14.57 -2.09 8.21
CA ARG A 53 -13.65 -1.94 7.08
C ARG A 53 -13.07 -0.52 7.00
N ALA A 54 -13.83 0.52 7.33
CA ALA A 54 -13.33 1.89 7.41
C ALA A 54 -12.21 2.03 8.45
N ARG A 55 -12.38 1.46 9.66
CA ARG A 55 -11.31 1.42 10.68
C ARG A 55 -10.09 0.65 10.20
N ASN A 56 -10.27 -0.50 9.56
CA ASN A 56 -9.15 -1.26 9.00
C ASN A 56 -8.42 -0.49 7.89
N LEU A 57 -9.15 0.24 7.03
CA LEU A 57 -8.55 1.10 6.00
C LEU A 57 -7.72 2.21 6.64
N ALA A 58 -8.25 2.91 7.64
CA ALA A 58 -7.52 3.99 8.29
C ALA A 58 -6.26 3.48 9.02
N ALA A 59 -6.41 2.44 9.84
CA ALA A 59 -5.35 1.95 10.73
C ALA A 59 -4.28 1.13 10.00
N GLU A 60 -4.69 0.14 9.20
CA GLU A 60 -3.74 -0.80 8.62
C GLU A 60 -3.13 -0.29 7.33
N MET A 61 -3.86 0.55 6.59
CA MET A 61 -3.51 0.88 5.21
C MET A 61 -3.11 2.33 5.00
N PHE A 62 -3.96 3.25 5.42
CA PHE A 62 -3.74 4.67 5.24
C PHE A 62 -2.63 5.19 6.16
N ALA A 63 -2.70 4.87 7.45
CA ALA A 63 -1.78 5.39 8.43
C ALA A 63 -0.31 5.01 8.16
N PRO A 64 0.04 3.73 7.87
CA PRO A 64 1.43 3.36 7.61
C PRO A 64 2.01 3.98 6.35
N ARG A 65 1.15 4.40 5.39
CA ARG A 65 1.57 4.99 4.12
C ARG A 65 1.67 6.52 4.18
N PHE A 66 0.74 7.17 4.88
CA PHE A 66 0.55 8.62 4.74
C PHE A 66 0.68 9.40 6.06
N LEU A 67 0.55 8.74 7.22
CA LEU A 67 0.64 9.38 8.53
C LEU A 67 2.03 9.25 9.19
N ILE A 68 3.04 8.86 8.41
CA ILE A 68 4.46 8.90 8.80
C ILE A 68 4.96 10.35 8.85
N ASP A 69 6.09 10.58 9.52
CA ASP A 69 6.75 11.89 9.63
C ASP A 69 5.78 13.02 10.03
N GLY A 70 4.92 12.74 11.02
CA GLY A 70 3.92 13.69 11.51
C GLY A 70 2.73 13.95 10.57
N GLY A 71 2.56 13.15 9.51
CA GLY A 71 1.48 13.33 8.53
C GLY A 71 1.88 14.16 7.30
N ARG A 72 3.16 14.51 7.16
CA ARG A 72 3.67 15.30 6.04
C ARG A 72 3.32 14.71 4.66
N PRO A 73 3.36 13.39 4.41
CA PRO A 73 2.89 12.86 3.14
C PRO A 73 1.41 13.10 2.89
N ALA A 74 0.56 12.97 3.92
CA ALA A 74 -0.87 13.26 3.81
C ALA A 74 -1.13 14.73 3.48
N GLU A 75 -0.43 15.67 4.14
CA GLU A 75 -0.53 17.10 3.86
C GLU A 75 -0.17 17.43 2.40
N ASN A 76 0.98 16.93 1.93
CA ASN A 76 1.45 17.18 0.57
C ASN A 76 0.49 16.59 -0.48
N LEU A 77 0.01 15.36 -0.27
CA LEU A 77 -0.90 14.71 -1.20
C LEU A 77 -2.27 15.40 -1.21
N ARG A 78 -2.77 15.84 -0.05
CA ARG A 78 -3.99 16.64 0.05
C ARG A 78 -3.84 17.95 -0.71
N PHE A 79 -2.74 18.67 -0.53
CA PHE A 79 -2.44 19.89 -1.28
C PHE A 79 -2.53 19.67 -2.79
N LEU A 80 -1.91 18.59 -3.30
CA LEU A 80 -1.97 18.26 -4.72
C LEU A 80 -3.40 17.94 -5.19
N ILE A 81 -4.16 17.18 -4.41
CA ILE A 81 -5.57 16.86 -4.71
C ILE A 81 -6.42 18.14 -4.81
N ASP A 82 -6.25 19.06 -3.86
CA ASP A 82 -7.01 20.31 -3.80
C ASP A 82 -6.67 21.24 -4.98
N HIS A 83 -5.44 21.14 -5.51
CA HIS A 83 -4.97 21.86 -6.70
C HIS A 83 -5.17 21.09 -8.02
N ARG A 84 -6.05 20.07 -8.03
CA ARG A 84 -6.42 19.29 -9.23
C ARG A 84 -5.23 18.64 -9.94
N PHE A 85 -4.25 18.17 -9.18
CA PHE A 85 -3.12 17.42 -9.73
C PHE A 85 -3.61 16.21 -10.56
N PRO A 86 -2.97 15.87 -11.69
CA PRO A 86 -3.45 14.80 -12.57
C PRO A 86 -3.60 13.47 -11.84
N HIS A 87 -4.74 12.80 -12.08
CA HIS A 87 -5.08 11.54 -11.41
C HIS A 87 -3.99 10.47 -11.60
N GLU A 88 -3.54 10.25 -12.83
CA GLU A 88 -2.50 9.26 -13.14
C GLU A 88 -1.19 9.52 -12.38
N ALA A 89 -0.78 10.79 -12.29
CA ALA A 89 0.41 11.16 -11.53
C ALA A 89 0.20 10.97 -10.01
N LEU A 90 -1.00 11.22 -9.49
CA LEU A 90 -1.35 10.95 -8.10
C LEU A 90 -1.29 9.45 -7.78
N VAL A 91 -1.75 8.59 -8.70
CA VAL A 91 -1.64 7.12 -8.56
C VAL A 91 -0.18 6.69 -8.44
N GLN A 92 0.72 7.27 -9.26
CA GLN A 92 2.16 7.00 -9.13
C GLN A 92 2.71 7.41 -7.76
N LEU A 93 2.27 8.54 -7.19
CA LEU A 93 2.66 8.94 -5.85
C LEU A 93 2.13 7.97 -4.77
N PHE A 94 0.90 7.48 -4.90
CA PHE A 94 0.35 6.47 -4.00
C PHE A 94 1.12 5.15 -4.08
N PHE A 95 1.53 4.74 -5.29
CA PHE A 95 2.40 3.59 -5.49
C PHE A 95 3.72 3.76 -4.75
N LEU A 96 4.38 4.92 -4.88
CA LEU A 96 5.64 5.20 -4.19
C LEU A 96 5.49 5.17 -2.65
N GLN A 97 4.42 5.75 -2.10
CA GLN A 97 4.17 5.68 -0.65
C GLN A 97 3.87 4.25 -0.18
N THR A 98 3.17 3.46 -1.01
CA THR A 98 2.93 2.05 -0.76
C THR A 98 4.25 1.27 -0.74
N ALA A 99 5.12 1.46 -1.73
CA ALA A 99 6.42 0.81 -1.78
C ALA A 99 7.30 1.18 -0.57
N ARG A 100 7.29 2.45 -0.13
CA ARG A 100 8.00 2.89 1.08
C ARG A 100 7.49 2.22 2.36
N ALA A 101 6.18 2.07 2.48
CA ALA A 101 5.57 1.46 3.66
C ALA A 101 5.60 -0.08 3.63
N GLN A 102 5.66 -0.69 2.45
CA GLN A 102 5.64 -2.13 2.25
C GLN A 102 6.92 -2.60 1.55
N ARG A 103 7.92 -3.02 2.34
CA ARG A 103 9.23 -3.46 1.85
C ARG A 103 9.16 -4.53 0.75
N ILE A 104 8.26 -5.51 0.89
CA ILE A 104 8.11 -6.57 -0.11
C ILE A 104 7.76 -6.02 -1.50
N LEU A 105 6.98 -4.92 -1.56
CA LEU A 105 6.66 -4.26 -2.82
C LEU A 105 7.89 -3.50 -3.35
N ALA A 106 8.60 -2.75 -2.51
CA ALA A 106 9.82 -2.05 -2.92
C ALA A 106 10.87 -3.02 -3.48
N ASP A 107 11.17 -4.08 -2.75
CA ASP A 107 12.16 -5.10 -3.16
C ASP A 107 11.67 -5.82 -4.43
N PHE A 108 10.37 -6.12 -4.59
CA PHE A 108 9.83 -6.70 -5.82
C PHE A 108 9.99 -5.78 -7.04
N VAL A 109 9.77 -4.48 -6.87
CA VAL A 109 9.92 -3.50 -7.94
C VAL A 109 11.39 -3.40 -8.39
N VAL A 110 12.32 -3.38 -7.44
CA VAL A 110 13.75 -3.28 -7.70
C VAL A 110 14.33 -4.57 -8.27
N ASP A 111 13.97 -5.72 -7.69
CA ASP A 111 14.63 -7.00 -7.99
C ASP A 111 13.94 -7.79 -9.11
N VAL A 112 12.69 -7.45 -9.47
CA VAL A 112 11.91 -8.18 -10.48
C VAL A 112 11.42 -7.27 -11.59
N TYR A 113 10.65 -6.22 -11.27
CA TYR A 113 10.03 -5.37 -12.28
C TYR A 113 11.08 -4.67 -13.16
N TRP A 114 12.00 -3.91 -12.56
CA TRP A 114 12.99 -3.14 -13.32
C TRP A 114 13.93 -4.02 -14.16
N PRO A 115 14.48 -5.13 -13.63
CA PRO A 115 15.28 -6.05 -14.43
C PRO A 115 14.53 -6.65 -15.61
N LYS A 116 13.27 -7.06 -15.44
CA LYS A 116 12.47 -7.61 -16.55
C LYS A 116 12.12 -6.56 -17.58
N TYR A 117 11.70 -5.37 -17.15
CA TYR A 117 11.43 -4.25 -18.04
C TYR A 117 12.66 -3.89 -18.87
N SER A 118 13.83 -3.77 -18.23
CA SER A 118 15.09 -3.45 -18.90
C SER A 118 15.55 -4.53 -19.90
N ALA A 119 15.14 -5.79 -19.68
CA ALA A 119 15.34 -6.90 -20.59
C ALA A 119 14.31 -6.96 -21.74
N GLY A 120 13.40 -5.99 -21.85
CA GLY A 120 12.39 -5.91 -22.90
C GLY A 120 11.13 -6.73 -22.64
N ALA A 121 10.93 -7.25 -21.44
CA ALA A 121 9.68 -7.92 -21.10
C ALA A 121 8.53 -6.90 -21.01
N SER A 122 7.38 -7.27 -21.58
CA SER A 122 6.16 -6.45 -21.57
C SER A 122 5.16 -6.85 -20.47
N SER A 123 5.46 -7.88 -19.67
CA SER A 123 4.56 -8.38 -18.64
C SER A 123 5.30 -9.02 -17.46
N LEU A 124 4.61 -9.04 -16.32
CA LEU A 124 4.96 -9.81 -15.12
C LEU A 124 4.01 -10.99 -14.97
N SER A 125 4.55 -12.16 -14.67
CA SER A 125 3.76 -13.36 -14.42
C SER A 125 3.63 -13.62 -12.92
N ARG A 126 2.61 -14.39 -12.55
CA ARG A 126 2.45 -14.90 -11.18
C ARG A 126 3.68 -15.67 -10.70
N GLU A 127 4.30 -16.43 -11.58
CA GLU A 127 5.50 -17.20 -11.28
C GLU A 127 6.68 -16.28 -10.91
N ASP A 128 6.80 -15.10 -11.52
CA ASP A 128 7.84 -14.14 -11.13
C ASP A 128 7.70 -13.71 -9.67
N ALA A 129 6.48 -13.37 -9.26
CA ALA A 129 6.19 -12.98 -7.88
C ALA A 129 6.35 -14.14 -6.90
N GLU A 130 5.90 -15.35 -7.26
CA GLU A 130 6.09 -16.53 -6.41
C GLU A 130 7.57 -16.88 -6.23
N ARG A 131 8.36 -16.90 -7.31
CA ARG A 131 9.81 -17.14 -7.25
C ARG A 131 10.52 -16.09 -6.39
N PHE A 132 10.14 -14.83 -6.50
CA PHE A 132 10.65 -13.76 -5.64
C PHE A 132 10.35 -14.02 -4.16
N ILE A 133 9.12 -14.38 -3.82
CA ILE A 133 8.74 -14.68 -2.42
C ILE A 133 9.49 -15.91 -1.90
N TYR A 134 9.65 -16.96 -2.69
CA TYR A 134 10.42 -18.14 -2.30
C TYR A 134 11.88 -17.79 -2.01
N ARG A 135 12.54 -16.99 -2.87
CA ARG A 135 13.90 -16.48 -2.58
C ARG A 135 13.96 -15.67 -1.28
N GLY A 136 12.91 -14.89 -0.99
CA GLY A 136 12.78 -14.18 0.28
C GLY A 136 12.73 -15.12 1.49
N LEU A 137 12.01 -16.25 1.38
CA LEU A 137 11.95 -17.26 2.45
C LEU A 137 13.32 -17.87 2.72
N ASP A 138 14.04 -18.22 1.65
CA ASP A 138 15.36 -18.87 1.75
C ASP A 138 16.43 -17.91 2.31
N THR A 139 16.25 -16.60 2.13
CA THR A 139 17.16 -15.54 2.62
C THR A 139 16.73 -14.93 3.95
N GLY A 140 15.73 -15.51 4.63
CA GLY A 140 15.30 -15.07 5.95
C GLY A 140 14.57 -13.72 5.97
N LYS A 141 13.98 -13.29 4.86
CA LYS A 141 13.23 -12.02 4.76
C LYS A 141 11.86 -12.07 5.44
N MET A 142 11.47 -13.18 6.05
CA MET A 142 10.19 -13.33 6.74
C MET A 142 10.40 -13.75 8.20
N ALA A 143 9.60 -13.19 9.11
CA ALA A 143 9.63 -13.60 10.53
C ALA A 143 9.21 -15.06 10.74
N LYS A 144 8.32 -15.56 9.89
CA LYS A 144 7.82 -16.94 9.88
C LYS A 144 7.68 -17.41 8.46
N ARG A 145 7.87 -18.71 8.23
CA ARG A 145 7.62 -19.32 6.94
C ARG A 145 6.14 -19.17 6.56
N TRP A 146 5.87 -18.73 5.35
CA TRP A 146 4.51 -18.58 4.83
C TRP A 146 4.02 -19.88 4.20
N THR A 147 2.70 -20.11 4.28
CA THR A 147 2.05 -21.23 3.57
C THR A 147 1.93 -20.92 2.08
N ASP A 148 1.83 -21.95 1.24
CA ASP A 148 1.61 -21.78 -0.21
C ASP A 148 0.39 -20.93 -0.52
N SER A 149 -0.68 -21.06 0.27
CA SER A 149 -1.88 -20.24 0.14
C SER A 149 -1.64 -18.76 0.43
N THR A 150 -0.74 -18.45 1.37
CA THR A 150 -0.33 -17.08 1.69
C THR A 150 0.55 -16.53 0.58
N ILE A 151 1.53 -17.29 0.11
CA ILE A 151 2.43 -16.91 -1.01
C ILE A 151 1.59 -16.59 -2.25
N ARG A 152 0.73 -17.52 -2.66
CA ARG A 152 -0.19 -17.36 -3.80
C ARG A 152 -1.02 -16.09 -3.74
N ARG A 153 -1.43 -15.68 -2.54
CA ARG A 153 -2.24 -14.49 -2.32
C ARG A 153 -1.40 -13.22 -2.40
N VAL A 154 -0.25 -13.19 -1.72
CA VAL A 154 0.68 -12.06 -1.75
C VAL A 154 1.23 -11.82 -3.16
N SER A 155 1.52 -12.87 -3.92
CA SER A 155 1.92 -12.77 -5.33
C SER A 155 0.89 -12.06 -6.19
N ALA A 156 -0.41 -12.36 -6.00
CA ALA A 156 -1.47 -11.68 -6.74
C ALA A 156 -1.52 -10.18 -6.40
N TYR A 157 -1.26 -9.82 -5.14
CA TYR A 157 -1.20 -8.42 -4.73
C TYR A 157 0.02 -7.68 -5.30
N LEU A 158 1.19 -8.32 -5.37
CA LEU A 158 2.38 -7.71 -5.97
C LEU A 158 2.19 -7.36 -7.45
N ILE A 159 1.43 -8.18 -8.18
CA ILE A 159 1.17 -7.97 -9.62
C ILE A 159 0.05 -6.97 -9.87
N GLY A 160 -0.90 -6.85 -8.95
CA GLY A 160 -2.03 -5.93 -9.09
C GLY A 160 -1.77 -4.49 -8.61
N CYS A 161 -0.56 -4.20 -8.10
CA CYS A 161 -0.17 -2.88 -7.58
C CYS A 161 0.19 -1.89 -8.68
#